data_AF-A0A9P2DRR8-F1
#
_entry.id   AF-A0A9P2DRR8-F1
#
_cell.length_a   1.000
_cell.length_b   1.000
_cell.length_c   1.000
_cell.angle_alpha   90.00
_cell.angle_beta   90.00
_cell.angle_gamma   90.00
#
_symmetry.space_group_name_H-M   'P 1'
#
loop_
_entity.id
_entity.type
_entity.pdbx_description
1 polymer ?
#
loop_
_entity_poly.entity_id
_entity_poly.type
_entity_poly.pdbx_seq_one_letter_code
_entity_poly.pdbx_strand_id
1 'polypeptide(L)'
;MAITMYIDQPGATLNRETTHPHFNEHFKASFYLDEQDSYGPFGYEDGLEVLRRLEEYFSDKSDQGLNLSSFPKYMMETVKKASYVPAKDDDVERLKQLLVEFGSDVRASDRITVSAALAQIKITGYVLPALRDAALESLHREIELNKIENIDAGYADSMFYDLLTFTKDYTSVLPGMWCRHCTE
;
A
#
# COMPACT_ATOMS: atom_id res chain seq x y z
N MET A 1 12.67 4.72 -21.41
CA MET A 1 13.32 5.50 -20.33
C MET A 1 13.42 4.61 -19.12
N ALA A 2 14.54 4.59 -18.41
CA ALA A 2 14.64 3.86 -17.14
C ALA A 2 13.92 4.65 -16.05
N ILE A 3 13.08 4.00 -15.24
CA ILE A 3 12.51 4.63 -14.03
C ILE A 3 13.65 4.78 -13.01
N THR A 4 13.83 5.99 -12.47
CA THR A 4 14.72 6.22 -11.33
C THR A 4 13.98 5.78 -10.07
N MET A 5 14.52 4.78 -9.38
CA MET A 5 13.97 4.27 -8.13
C MET A 5 14.69 4.92 -6.94
N TYR A 6 13.91 5.26 -5.92
CA TYR A 6 14.37 5.87 -4.68
C TYR A 6 14.23 4.85 -3.56
N ILE A 7 15.36 4.29 -3.15
CA ILE A 7 15.43 3.18 -2.20
C ILE A 7 16.25 3.65 -1.01
N ASP A 8 15.70 3.51 0.19
CA ASP A 8 16.43 3.83 1.41
C ASP A 8 17.55 2.81 1.65
N GLN A 9 18.59 3.25 2.35
CA GLN A 9 19.60 2.30 2.85
C GLN A 9 18.98 1.42 3.95
N PRO A 10 19.39 0.15 4.07
CA PRO A 10 18.91 -0.71 5.15
C PRO A 10 19.09 -0.06 6.53
N GLY A 11 17.99 0.07 7.28
CA GLY A 11 17.99 0.70 8.61
C GLY A 11 18.03 2.23 8.63
N ALA A 12 17.96 2.90 7.48
CA ALA A 12 17.84 4.35 7.42
C ALA A 12 16.41 4.80 7.76
N THR A 13 16.30 5.89 8.51
CA THR A 13 15.01 6.54 8.79
C THR A 13 14.38 7.07 7.52
N LEU A 14 13.06 6.93 7.40
CA LEU A 14 12.29 7.54 6.31
C LEU A 14 12.55 9.05 6.25
N ASN A 15 12.92 9.53 5.07
CA ASN A 15 13.16 10.94 4.84
C ASN A 15 12.75 11.37 3.43
N ARG A 16 12.57 12.68 3.26
CA ARG A 16 12.14 13.28 1.99
C ARG A 16 13.21 13.19 0.90
N GLU A 17 14.48 13.16 1.24
CA GLU A 17 15.59 13.15 0.26
C GLU A 17 15.72 11.80 -0.45
N THR A 18 15.37 10.72 0.24
CA THR A 18 15.35 9.35 -0.28
C THR A 18 13.96 8.91 -0.76
N THR A 19 13.06 9.87 -0.99
CA THR A 19 11.70 9.64 -1.48
C THR A 19 11.53 10.23 -2.89
N HIS A 20 10.81 9.52 -3.76
CA HIS A 20 10.62 9.95 -5.14
C HIS A 20 9.95 11.35 -5.24
N PRO A 21 10.39 12.25 -6.15
CA PRO A 21 9.83 13.59 -6.30
C PRO A 21 8.30 13.63 -6.44
N HIS A 22 7.69 12.77 -7.26
CA HIS A 22 6.23 12.66 -7.35
C HIS A 22 5.54 12.38 -6.01
N PHE A 23 6.13 11.53 -5.16
CA PHE A 23 5.58 11.29 -3.83
C PHE A 23 5.69 12.57 -2.99
N ASN A 24 6.84 13.23 -3.01
CA ASN A 24 7.06 14.48 -2.28
C ASN A 24 6.19 15.63 -2.76
N GLU A 25 5.88 15.69 -4.06
CA GLU A 25 5.01 16.69 -4.66
C GLU A 25 3.55 16.54 -4.25
N HIS A 26 3.10 15.29 -4.04
CA HIS A 26 1.69 14.99 -3.79
C HIS A 26 1.38 14.75 -2.31
N PHE A 27 2.14 13.89 -1.63
CA PHE A 27 1.91 13.47 -0.25
C PHE A 27 2.68 14.37 0.72
N LYS A 28 2.10 15.54 1.04
CA LYS A 28 2.78 16.61 1.80
C LYS A 28 2.76 16.45 3.32
N ALA A 29 1.77 15.74 3.86
CA ALA A 29 1.65 15.56 5.30
C ALA A 29 2.85 14.79 5.87
N SER A 30 3.24 15.08 7.11
CA SER A 30 4.40 14.46 7.76
C SER A 30 4.17 13.00 8.12
N PHE A 31 2.94 12.61 8.46
CA PHE A 31 2.60 11.25 8.88
C PHE A 31 2.93 10.18 7.83
N TYR A 32 3.05 10.55 6.55
CA TYR A 32 3.43 9.63 5.47
C TYR A 32 4.84 9.07 5.61
N LEU A 33 5.73 9.77 6.30
CA LEU A 33 7.13 9.36 6.51
C LEU A 33 7.48 9.32 8.01
N ASP A 34 6.46 9.28 8.88
CA ASP A 34 6.65 9.17 10.32
C ASP A 34 6.59 7.69 10.72
N GLU A 35 7.75 7.11 11.06
CA GLU A 35 7.88 5.72 11.51
C GLU A 35 7.28 5.49 12.92
N GLN A 36 6.90 6.54 13.64
CA GLN A 36 6.36 6.46 15.00
C GLN A 36 4.84 6.69 15.05
N ASP A 37 4.24 7.19 13.96
CA ASP A 37 2.81 7.43 13.89
C ASP A 37 2.07 6.19 13.39
N SER A 38 1.43 5.47 14.32
CA SER A 38 0.75 4.21 14.02
C SER A 38 -0.46 4.33 13.09
N TYR A 39 -0.97 5.54 12.80
CA TYR A 39 -1.98 5.76 11.77
C TYR A 39 -1.38 6.03 10.39
N GLY A 40 -0.08 6.34 10.33
CA GLY A 40 0.66 6.47 9.09
C GLY A 40 0.86 5.12 8.39
N PRO A 41 1.10 5.12 7.07
CA PRO A 41 1.27 3.90 6.30
C PRO A 41 2.53 3.12 6.66
N PHE A 42 3.53 3.78 7.27
CA PHE A 42 4.81 3.16 7.63
C PHE A 42 5.14 3.27 9.12
N GLY A 43 4.25 3.82 9.95
CA GLY A 43 4.49 3.98 11.38
C GLY A 43 4.04 2.79 12.23
N TYR A 44 3.84 1.64 11.60
CA TYR A 44 3.55 0.37 12.25
C TYR A 44 4.37 -0.75 11.60
N GLU A 45 4.61 -1.83 12.35
CA GLU A 45 5.54 -2.90 12.00
C GLU A 45 5.31 -3.46 10.59
N ASP A 46 4.08 -3.89 10.27
CA ASP A 46 3.83 -4.51 8.96
C ASP A 46 3.90 -3.50 7.81
N GLY A 47 3.53 -2.23 8.07
CA GLY A 47 3.59 -1.18 7.06
C GLY A 47 5.04 -0.87 6.67
N LEU A 48 5.92 -0.81 7.66
CA LEU A 48 7.35 -0.65 7.44
C LEU A 48 7.96 -1.89 6.77
N GLU A 49 7.59 -3.10 7.19
CA GLU A 49 8.03 -4.36 6.58
C GLU A 49 7.62 -4.44 5.10
N VAL A 50 6.39 -4.02 4.77
CA VAL A 50 5.90 -3.89 3.38
C VAL A 50 6.83 -3.00 2.56
N LEU A 51 7.20 -1.83 3.10
CA LEU A 51 8.11 -0.92 2.41
C LEU A 51 9.49 -1.55 2.20
N ARG A 52 10.10 -2.10 3.25
CA ARG A 52 11.44 -2.70 3.18
C ARG A 52 11.52 -3.84 2.18
N ARG A 53 10.50 -4.69 2.12
CA ARG A 53 10.43 -5.77 1.14
C ARG A 53 10.29 -5.27 -0.28
N LEU A 54 9.51 -4.21 -0.51
CA LEU A 54 9.44 -3.60 -1.83
C LEU A 54 10.77 -2.95 -2.22
N GLU A 55 11.46 -2.31 -1.28
CA GLU A 55 12.82 -1.76 -1.47
C GLU A 55 13.84 -2.84 -1.85
N GLU A 56 13.83 -3.98 -1.15
CA GLU A 56 14.65 -5.15 -1.46
C GLU A 56 14.32 -5.72 -2.85
N TYR A 57 13.03 -5.88 -3.15
CA TYR A 57 12.57 -6.39 -4.44
C TYR A 57 13.01 -5.50 -5.60
N PHE A 58 12.84 -4.18 -5.50
CA PHE A 58 13.29 -3.27 -6.54
C PHE A 58 14.82 -3.15 -6.65
N SER A 59 15.54 -3.48 -5.58
CA SER A 59 17.01 -3.55 -5.58
C SER A 59 17.53 -4.81 -6.28
N ASP A 60 16.85 -5.95 -6.11
CA ASP A 60 17.19 -7.21 -6.73
C ASP A 60 16.60 -7.34 -8.15
N LYS A 61 17.38 -6.88 -9.13
CA LYS A 61 17.02 -6.93 -10.57
C LYS A 61 16.92 -8.35 -11.15
N SER A 62 17.23 -9.39 -10.37
CA SER A 62 17.08 -10.78 -10.81
C SER A 62 15.63 -11.28 -10.74
N ASP A 63 14.80 -10.66 -9.89
CA ASP A 63 13.40 -11.03 -9.72
C ASP A 63 12.51 -10.21 -10.67
N GLN A 64 12.42 -10.66 -11.93
CA GLN A 64 11.66 -9.99 -13.00
C GLN A 64 10.14 -10.27 -12.96
N GLY A 65 9.60 -10.79 -11.85
CA GLY A 65 8.38 -11.58 -11.89
C GLY A 65 7.31 -11.28 -10.85
N LEU A 66 7.50 -10.36 -9.91
CA LEU A 66 6.49 -10.18 -8.86
C LEU A 66 5.31 -9.39 -9.40
N ASN A 67 4.15 -10.06 -9.40
CA ASN A 67 2.89 -9.39 -9.63
C ASN A 67 2.59 -8.48 -8.44
N LEU A 68 3.00 -7.21 -8.56
CA LEU A 68 2.82 -6.19 -7.53
C LEU A 68 1.34 -6.00 -7.14
N SER A 69 0.38 -6.35 -7.99
CA SER A 69 -1.04 -6.36 -7.59
C SER A 69 -1.37 -7.47 -6.59
N SER A 70 -0.60 -8.57 -6.59
CA SER A 70 -0.73 -9.69 -5.66
C SER A 70 0.19 -9.55 -4.45
N PHE A 71 1.00 -8.48 -4.36
CA PHE A 71 1.93 -8.27 -3.25
C PHE A 71 1.24 -8.20 -1.87
N PRO A 72 0.09 -7.49 -1.69
CA PRO A 72 -0.61 -7.49 -0.41
C PRO A 72 -1.05 -8.89 0.05
N LYS A 73 -1.51 -9.71 -0.90
CA LYS A 73 -1.87 -11.11 -0.66
C LYS A 73 -0.65 -11.94 -0.24
N TYR A 74 0.48 -11.79 -0.94
CA TYR A 74 1.74 -12.43 -0.57
C TYR A 74 2.16 -12.06 0.86
N MET A 75 2.09 -10.77 1.21
CA MET A 75 2.41 -10.29 2.56
C MET A 75 1.51 -10.94 3.62
N MET A 76 0.20 -10.95 3.42
CA MET A 76 -0.72 -11.57 4.39
C MET A 76 -0.54 -13.09 4.49
N GLU A 77 -0.63 -13.80 3.37
CA GLU A 77 -0.70 -15.27 3.39
C GLU A 77 0.67 -15.93 3.56
N THR A 78 1.71 -15.38 2.93
CA THR A 78 3.03 -16.02 2.91
C THR A 78 3.91 -15.52 4.05
N VAL A 79 3.93 -14.22 4.30
CA VAL A 79 4.80 -13.61 5.31
C VAL A 79 4.15 -13.67 6.68
N LYS A 80 2.93 -13.16 6.80
CA LYS A 80 2.22 -13.10 8.09
C LYS A 80 1.52 -14.40 8.47
N LYS A 81 1.36 -15.34 7.53
CA LYS A 81 0.58 -16.59 7.70
C LYS A 81 -0.87 -16.32 8.16
N ALA A 82 -1.45 -15.23 7.66
CA ALA A 82 -2.79 -14.75 7.98
C ALA A 82 -3.67 -14.75 6.71
N SER A 83 -4.98 -14.56 6.87
CA SER A 83 -5.90 -14.57 5.74
C SER A 83 -5.90 -13.22 5.02
N TYR A 84 -5.66 -13.22 3.71
CA TYR A 84 -5.87 -12.00 2.93
C TYR A 84 -7.36 -11.82 2.62
N VAL A 85 -7.94 -10.73 3.10
CA VAL A 85 -9.33 -10.35 2.83
C VAL A 85 -9.33 -9.14 1.92
N PRO A 86 -9.50 -9.29 0.59
CA PRO A 86 -9.55 -8.14 -0.31
C PRO A 86 -10.72 -7.23 0.04
N ALA A 87 -10.51 -5.92 -0.01
CA ALA A 87 -11.58 -4.95 0.12
C ALA A 87 -12.50 -4.97 -1.09
N LYS A 88 -13.77 -4.66 -0.86
CA LYS A 88 -14.84 -4.54 -1.86
C LYS A 88 -15.87 -3.54 -1.33
N ASP A 89 -16.76 -3.10 -2.20
CA ASP A 89 -17.94 -2.33 -1.83
C ASP A 89 -18.97 -3.25 -1.13
N ASP A 90 -18.67 -3.58 0.13
CA ASP A 90 -19.49 -4.43 1.01
C ASP A 90 -20.41 -3.56 1.88
N ASP A 91 -21.65 -4.01 2.09
CA ASP A 91 -22.57 -3.36 3.01
C ASP A 91 -22.19 -3.59 4.49
N VAL A 92 -22.82 -2.82 5.38
CA VAL A 92 -22.56 -2.87 6.83
C VAL A 92 -22.77 -4.27 7.43
N GLU A 93 -23.75 -5.04 6.94
CA GLU A 93 -23.98 -6.40 7.46
C GLU A 93 -22.84 -7.33 7.05
N ARG A 94 -22.38 -7.22 5.80
CA ARG A 94 -21.25 -7.99 5.30
C ARG A 94 -19.95 -7.61 6.00
N LEU A 95 -19.70 -6.33 6.24
CA LEU A 95 -18.52 -5.87 7.00
C LEU A 95 -18.49 -6.47 8.40
N LYS A 96 -19.62 -6.50 9.11
CA LYS A 96 -19.72 -7.15 10.42
C LYS A 96 -19.47 -8.65 10.34
N GLN A 97 -19.95 -9.33 9.30
CA GLN A 97 -19.66 -10.75 9.10
C GLN A 97 -18.17 -10.99 8.85
N LEU A 98 -17.52 -10.16 8.04
CA LEU A 98 -16.08 -10.26 7.78
C LEU A 98 -15.27 -10.10 9.07
N LEU A 99 -15.64 -9.17 9.96
CA LEU A 99 -15.01 -9.03 11.28
C LEU A 99 -15.19 -10.29 12.15
N VAL A 100 -16.32 -10.99 12.05
CA VAL A 100 -16.53 -12.26 12.79
C VAL A 100 -15.74 -13.41 12.18
N GLU A 101 -15.68 -13.48 10.85
CA GLU A 101 -15.04 -14.57 10.10
C GLU A 101 -13.51 -14.49 10.13
N PHE A 102 -12.97 -13.27 9.96
CA PHE A 102 -11.54 -13.03 9.78
C PHE A 102 -10.92 -12.16 10.88
N GLY A 103 -11.71 -11.57 11.78
CA GLY A 103 -11.18 -10.80 12.91
C GLY A 103 -10.28 -9.64 12.48
N SER A 104 -9.09 -9.57 13.08
CA SER A 104 -8.09 -8.54 12.79
C SER A 104 -7.51 -8.63 11.39
N ASP A 105 -7.63 -9.77 10.70
CA ASP A 105 -7.06 -9.97 9.37
C ASP A 105 -7.70 -9.06 8.31
N VAL A 106 -8.95 -8.64 8.52
CA VAL A 106 -9.65 -7.66 7.67
C VAL A 106 -8.88 -6.33 7.67
N ARG A 107 -8.66 -5.76 8.85
CA ARG A 107 -7.94 -4.50 9.04
C ARG A 107 -6.48 -4.62 8.63
N ALA A 108 -5.83 -5.75 8.94
CA ALA A 108 -4.45 -5.99 8.53
C ALA A 108 -4.31 -6.03 7.00
N SER A 109 -5.25 -6.68 6.31
CA SER A 109 -5.30 -6.72 4.84
C SER A 109 -5.45 -5.33 4.24
N ASP A 110 -6.31 -4.48 4.83
CA ASP A 110 -6.51 -3.12 4.36
C ASP A 110 -5.24 -2.28 4.50
N ARG A 111 -4.68 -2.25 5.71
CA ARG A 111 -3.50 -1.44 5.99
C ARG A 111 -2.30 -1.88 5.15
N ILE A 112 -2.06 -3.19 5.02
CA ILE A 112 -0.98 -3.72 4.16
C ILE A 112 -1.18 -3.33 2.69
N THR A 113 -2.43 -3.36 2.19
CA THR A 113 -2.74 -2.98 0.81
C THR A 113 -2.43 -1.49 0.57
N VAL A 114 -2.82 -0.64 1.53
CA VAL A 114 -2.54 0.81 1.50
C VAL A 114 -1.04 1.09 1.58
N SER A 115 -0.34 0.46 2.51
CA SER A 115 1.12 0.61 2.64
C SER A 115 1.85 0.14 1.39
N ALA A 116 1.38 -0.92 0.72
CA ALA A 116 1.99 -1.40 -0.52
C ALA A 116 1.84 -0.40 -1.66
N ALA A 117 0.65 0.20 -1.82
CA ALA A 117 0.41 1.23 -2.83
C ALA A 117 1.30 2.46 -2.58
N LEU A 118 1.33 2.96 -1.34
CA LEU A 118 2.12 4.14 -0.97
C LEU A 118 3.63 3.88 -1.03
N ALA A 119 4.08 2.67 -0.66
CA ALA A 119 5.48 2.26 -0.81
C ALA A 119 5.89 2.22 -2.28
N GLN A 120 5.03 1.68 -3.17
CA GLN A 120 5.30 1.69 -4.61
C GLN A 120 5.48 3.12 -5.12
N ILE A 121 4.63 4.05 -4.70
CA ILE A 121 4.74 5.47 -5.09
C ILE A 121 5.99 6.11 -4.50
N LYS A 122 6.31 5.85 -3.22
CA LYS A 122 7.52 6.36 -2.56
C LYS A 122 8.77 5.97 -3.34
N ILE A 123 8.87 4.71 -3.76
CA ILE A 123 10.05 4.17 -4.41
C ILE A 123 10.12 4.59 -5.89
N THR A 124 9.02 4.44 -6.61
CA THR A 124 9.04 4.51 -8.08
C THR A 124 8.45 5.79 -8.64
N GLY A 125 7.67 6.53 -7.84
CA GLY A 125 6.91 7.69 -8.27
C GLY A 125 5.63 7.36 -9.01
N TYR A 126 5.26 6.08 -9.11
CA TYR A 126 4.08 5.61 -9.82
C TYR A 126 3.38 4.50 -9.02
N VAL A 127 2.11 4.28 -9.32
CA VAL A 127 1.32 3.18 -8.75
C VAL A 127 0.67 2.36 -9.85
N LEU A 128 0.57 1.05 -9.64
CA LEU A 128 -0.23 0.21 -10.54
C LEU A 128 -1.71 0.52 -10.33
N PRO A 129 -2.50 0.67 -11.42
CA PRO A 129 -3.94 0.94 -11.28
C PRO A 129 -4.66 -0.07 -10.38
N ALA A 130 -4.42 -1.37 -10.58
CA ALA A 130 -5.04 -2.41 -9.75
C ALA A 130 -4.66 -2.30 -8.26
N LEU A 131 -3.42 -1.92 -7.94
CA LEU A 131 -3.00 -1.74 -6.55
C LEU A 131 -3.54 -0.44 -5.95
N ARG A 132 -3.64 0.63 -6.75
CA ARG A 132 -4.26 1.89 -6.34
C ARG A 132 -5.75 1.67 -6.02
N ASP A 133 -6.46 1.00 -6.92
CA ASP A 133 -7.90 0.78 -6.78
C ASP A 133 -8.18 -0.11 -5.56
N ALA A 134 -7.39 -1.17 -5.35
CA ALA A 134 -7.47 -1.99 -4.14
C ALA A 134 -7.19 -1.19 -2.86
N ALA A 135 -6.21 -0.29 -2.87
CA ALA A 135 -5.91 0.57 -1.72
C ALA A 135 -7.02 1.60 -1.45
N LEU A 136 -7.68 2.13 -2.49
CA LEU A 136 -8.84 3.01 -2.33
C LEU A 136 -10.03 2.25 -1.73
N GLU A 137 -10.30 1.03 -2.20
CA GLU A 137 -11.33 0.16 -1.61
C GLU A 137 -11.01 -0.18 -0.15
N SER A 138 -9.75 -0.46 0.17
CA SER A 138 -9.30 -0.71 1.55
C SER A 138 -9.47 0.49 2.46
N LEU A 139 -9.12 1.70 2.00
CA LEU A 139 -9.35 2.93 2.76
C LEU A 139 -10.84 3.21 2.96
N HIS A 140 -11.66 2.99 1.94
CA HIS A 140 -13.12 3.12 2.06
C HIS A 140 -13.68 2.16 3.10
N ARG A 141 -13.28 0.87 3.03
CA ARG A 141 -13.67 -0.14 4.02
C ARG A 141 -13.21 0.23 5.43
N GLU A 142 -11.99 0.72 5.58
CA GLU A 142 -11.45 1.16 6.88
C GLU A 142 -12.26 2.31 7.47
N ILE A 143 -12.61 3.32 6.67
CA ILE A 143 -13.46 4.44 7.08
C ILE A 143 -14.83 3.94 7.58
N GLU A 144 -15.46 3.02 6.86
CA GLU A 144 -16.75 2.45 7.26
C GLU A 144 -16.65 1.58 8.52
N LEU A 145 -15.63 0.75 8.66
CA LEU A 145 -15.37 -0.03 9.88
C LEU A 145 -15.14 0.89 11.09
N ASN A 146 -14.40 1.98 10.92
CA ASN A 146 -14.15 2.94 11.99
C ASN A 146 -15.46 3.62 12.45
N LYS A 147 -16.37 3.92 11.53
CA LYS A 147 -17.73 4.41 11.87
C LYS A 147 -18.55 3.37 12.62
N ILE A 148 -18.52 2.10 12.18
CA ILE A 148 -19.28 1.01 12.82
C ILE A 148 -18.81 0.77 14.27
N GLU A 149 -17.50 0.80 14.49
CA GLU A 149 -16.88 0.51 15.78
C GLU A 149 -16.69 1.77 16.64
N ASN A 150 -17.02 2.95 16.11
CA ASN A 150 -16.85 4.27 16.73
C ASN A 150 -15.43 4.50 17.26
N ILE A 151 -14.45 4.20 16.42
CA ILE A 151 -13.03 4.42 16.70
C ILE A 151 -12.47 5.55 15.84
N ASP A 152 -11.34 6.11 16.27
CA ASP A 152 -10.64 7.17 15.55
C ASP A 152 -10.20 6.65 14.16
N ALA A 153 -10.53 7.42 13.12
CA ALA A 153 -10.16 7.11 11.75
C ALA A 153 -8.72 7.50 11.42
N GLY A 154 -8.04 8.23 12.32
CA GLY A 154 -6.68 8.70 12.11
C GLY A 154 -6.59 9.52 10.81
N TYR A 155 -5.81 9.02 9.86
CA TYR A 155 -5.61 9.68 8.56
C TYR A 155 -6.28 8.98 7.38
N ALA A 156 -7.17 8.00 7.60
CA ALA A 156 -7.79 7.22 6.53
C ALA A 156 -8.46 8.10 5.46
N ASP A 157 -9.25 9.09 5.86
CA ASP A 157 -9.88 10.05 4.93
C ASP A 157 -8.84 10.86 4.15
N SER A 158 -7.79 11.36 4.83
CA SER A 158 -6.72 12.15 4.18
C SER A 158 -5.97 11.30 3.16
N MET A 159 -5.62 10.07 3.53
CA MET A 159 -4.98 9.11 2.63
C MET A 159 -5.86 8.76 1.45
N PHE A 160 -7.17 8.62 1.66
CA PHE A 160 -8.11 8.35 0.57
C PHE A 160 -8.12 9.48 -0.46
N TYR A 161 -8.26 10.73 -0.02
CA TYR A 161 -8.27 11.89 -0.92
C TYR A 161 -6.92 12.07 -1.64
N ASP A 162 -5.81 11.95 -0.91
CA ASP A 162 -4.48 12.07 -1.51
C ASP A 162 -4.24 10.97 -2.54
N LEU A 163 -4.59 9.71 -2.24
CA LEU A 163 -4.42 8.61 -3.19
C LEU A 163 -5.37 8.72 -4.40
N LEU A 164 -6.61 9.16 -4.19
CA LEU A 164 -7.61 9.35 -5.24
C LEU A 164 -7.17 10.41 -6.26
N THR A 165 -6.51 11.46 -5.79
CA THR A 165 -6.04 12.57 -6.63
C THR A 165 -4.65 12.32 -7.25
N PHE A 166 -4.00 11.20 -6.89
CA PHE A 166 -2.71 10.83 -7.45
C PHE A 166 -2.86 10.21 -8.85
N THR A 167 -2.42 10.95 -9.87
CA THR A 167 -2.63 10.61 -11.29
C THR A 167 -1.42 10.00 -11.99
N LYS A 168 -0.29 9.82 -11.30
CA LYS A 168 0.91 9.22 -11.89
C LYS A 168 0.83 7.70 -11.78
N ASP A 169 0.23 7.07 -12.78
CA ASP A 169 0.21 5.61 -12.90
C ASP A 169 1.19 5.08 -13.96
N TYR A 170 1.46 3.78 -13.92
CA TYR A 170 2.39 3.13 -14.85
C TYR A 170 1.91 3.09 -16.30
N THR A 171 0.63 3.35 -16.58
CA THR A 171 0.13 3.40 -17.97
C THR A 171 0.78 4.52 -18.76
N SER A 172 1.26 5.55 -18.05
CA SER A 172 1.90 6.73 -18.63
C SER A 172 3.40 6.58 -18.95
N VAL A 173 4.07 5.50 -18.51
CA VAL A 173 5.56 5.45 -18.53
C VAL A 173 6.15 4.17 -19.11
N LEU A 174 5.54 2.99 -18.93
CA LEU A 174 6.15 1.73 -19.37
C LEU A 174 5.11 0.64 -19.67
N PRO A 175 4.80 0.35 -20.95
CA PRO A 175 4.00 -0.82 -21.34
C PRO A 175 4.74 -2.17 -21.14
N GLY A 176 6.07 -2.16 -21.02
CA GLY A 176 6.91 -3.36 -21.16
C GLY A 176 7.37 -4.05 -19.85
N MET A 177 7.19 -3.42 -18.69
CA MET A 177 7.42 -4.08 -17.39
C MET A 177 6.15 -4.77 -16.85
N TRP A 178 5.04 -4.68 -17.60
CA TRP A 178 3.74 -5.22 -17.25
C TRP A 178 3.67 -6.73 -17.49
N CYS A 179 4.49 -7.49 -16.76
CA CYS A 179 4.21 -8.90 -16.54
C CYS A 179 4.49 -9.80 -17.77
N ARG A 180 5.65 -10.46 -17.79
CA ARG A 180 5.85 -11.64 -18.66
C ARG A 180 5.03 -12.87 -18.21
N HIS A 181 4.34 -12.80 -17.07
CA HIS A 181 3.60 -13.91 -16.46
C HIS A 181 2.15 -13.54 -16.03
N CYS A 182 1.51 -12.52 -16.63
CA CYS A 182 0.09 -12.22 -16.32
C CYS A 182 -0.90 -13.10 -17.11
N THR A 183 -0.37 -14.08 -17.84
CA THR A 183 -1.13 -15.20 -18.38
C THR A 183 -0.56 -16.48 -17.77
N GLU A 184 -1.08 -16.86 -16.61
CA GLU A 184 -1.41 -18.24 -16.22
C GLU A 184 -2.18 -18.24 -14.89
#